data_AF-A0A7X6QFZ1-F1
#
_entry.id   AF-A0A7X6QFZ1-F1
#
_cell.length_a   1.000
_cell.length_b   1.000
_cell.length_c   1.000
_cell.angle_alpha   90.00
_cell.angle_beta   90.00
_cell.angle_gamma   90.00
#
_symmetry.space_group_name_H-M   'P 1'
#
loop_
_entity.id
_entity.type
_entity.pdbx_description
1 polymer ?
#
loop_
_entity_poly.entity_id
_entity_poly.type
_entity_poly.pdbx_seq_one_letter_code
_entity_poly.pdbx_strand_id
1 'polypeptide(L)'
;MDIEKHLILLKGEDQTEKISRCVYEDGKYKVTFLPGKIYTYNHANVQWFKNPVSLDSATTVVYKDEQPVSGVDKILDFEEYKRLCFVTGYKKVYHRNEITIESSCLNNPDAHNCFEYLKKLAAVIGDKDEEDRSFLSKEYSKLSYISPSSVMALYLSPTTIDSPQYRQMPIFPFGFNLSQKSAAEKALNERISVIEGPPGTGKTQTILNIIANAVLNDKTEAVVSNNNSATANVLEKLQKYDVEFYSAPHCQDTSLIKIS
;
A
#
# COMPACT_ATOMS: atom_id res chain seq x y z
N MET A 1 -3.10 -16.03 -29.65
CA MET A 1 -3.82 -14.76 -29.58
C MET A 1 -2.95 -13.81 -28.77
N ASP A 2 -2.85 -12.54 -29.14
CA ASP A 2 -2.06 -11.59 -28.36
C ASP A 2 -2.72 -11.33 -27.00
N ILE A 3 -2.07 -11.77 -25.92
CA ILE A 3 -2.56 -11.61 -24.54
C ILE A 3 -2.55 -10.16 -24.09
N GLU A 4 -1.73 -9.31 -24.69
CA GLU A 4 -1.67 -7.90 -24.32
C GLU A 4 -2.86 -7.11 -24.86
N LYS A 5 -3.55 -7.68 -25.87
CA LYS A 5 -4.69 -7.04 -26.53
C LYS A 5 -6.01 -7.74 -26.28
N HIS A 6 -6.00 -8.99 -25.81
CA HIS A 6 -7.20 -9.81 -25.72
C HIS A 6 -7.30 -10.60 -24.41
N LEU A 7 -8.52 -10.69 -23.89
CA LEU A 7 -8.93 -11.63 -22.85
C LEU A 7 -10.13 -12.41 -23.37
N ILE A 8 -9.99 -13.74 -23.47
CA ILE A 8 -11.05 -14.64 -23.91
C ILE A 8 -11.31 -15.63 -22.80
N LEU A 9 -12.47 -15.47 -22.16
CA LEU A 9 -12.96 -16.40 -21.15
C LEU A 9 -13.89 -17.41 -21.82
N LEU A 10 -13.59 -18.70 -21.66
CA LEU A 10 -14.47 -19.78 -22.08
C LEU A 10 -15.08 -20.41 -20.84
N LYS A 11 -16.41 -20.32 -20.71
CA LYS A 11 -17.16 -20.73 -19.50
C LYS A 11 -16.58 -20.13 -18.21
N GLY A 12 -16.12 -18.88 -18.27
CA GLY A 12 -15.54 -18.14 -17.13
C GLY A 12 -14.05 -18.35 -16.89
N GLU A 13 -13.38 -19.26 -17.61
CA GLU A 13 -11.94 -19.49 -17.46
C GLU A 13 -11.11 -18.79 -18.54
N ASP A 14 -10.00 -18.15 -18.17
CA ASP A 14 -9.07 -17.55 -19.13
C ASP A 14 -8.37 -18.64 -19.98
N GLN A 15 -8.60 -18.59 -21.28
CA GLN A 15 -8.00 -19.49 -22.26
C GLN A 15 -7.22 -18.74 -23.35
N THR A 16 -6.99 -17.43 -23.22
CA THR A 16 -6.43 -16.59 -24.30
C THR A 16 -5.15 -17.18 -24.90
N GLU A 17 -4.21 -17.62 -24.07
CA GLU A 17 -2.91 -18.13 -24.51
C GLU A 17 -3.01 -19.40 -25.37
N LYS A 18 -4.02 -20.22 -25.09
CA LYS A 18 -4.23 -21.48 -25.80
C LYS A 18 -4.94 -21.27 -27.13
N ILE A 19 -5.49 -20.09 -27.40
CA ILE A 19 -6.29 -19.78 -28.58
C ILE A 19 -5.39 -19.15 -29.65
N SER A 20 -5.37 -19.70 -30.85
CA SER A 20 -4.72 -19.07 -32.01
C SER A 20 -5.66 -18.12 -32.75
N ARG A 21 -6.95 -18.47 -32.87
CA ARG A 21 -7.97 -17.70 -33.60
C ARG A 21 -9.35 -17.86 -32.96
N CYS A 22 -10.11 -16.78 -32.89
CA CYS A 22 -11.51 -16.78 -32.43
C CYS A 22 -12.36 -15.96 -33.42
N VAL A 23 -13.40 -16.56 -33.98
CA VAL A 23 -14.30 -15.91 -34.95
C VAL A 23 -15.75 -16.16 -34.56
N TYR A 24 -16.59 -15.15 -34.71
CA TYR A 24 -18.04 -15.26 -34.53
C TYR A 24 -18.71 -15.45 -35.89
N GLU A 25 -19.35 -16.60 -36.11
CA GLU A 25 -20.02 -16.99 -37.34
C GLU A 25 -21.30 -17.77 -37.00
N ASP A 26 -22.41 -17.52 -37.73
CA ASP A 26 -23.68 -18.25 -37.60
C ASP A 26 -24.23 -18.34 -36.15
N GLY A 27 -24.08 -17.25 -35.37
CA GLY A 27 -24.56 -17.17 -33.99
C GLY A 27 -23.71 -17.94 -32.97
N LYS A 28 -22.54 -18.45 -33.37
CA LYS A 28 -21.62 -19.21 -32.50
C LYS A 28 -20.18 -18.72 -32.66
N TYR A 29 -19.34 -19.00 -31.67
CA TYR A 29 -17.91 -18.78 -31.77
C TYR A 29 -17.21 -20.05 -32.25
N LYS A 30 -16.43 -19.93 -33.32
CA LYS A 30 -15.43 -20.93 -33.73
C LYS A 30 -14.10 -20.54 -33.10
N VAL A 31 -13.63 -21.36 -32.16
CA VAL A 31 -12.38 -21.14 -31.42
C VAL A 31 -11.36 -22.18 -31.85
N THR A 32 -10.26 -21.72 -32.41
CA THR A 32 -9.10 -22.54 -32.79
C THR A 32 -8.07 -22.48 -31.66
N PHE A 33 -7.78 -23.63 -31.06
CA PHE A 33 -6.73 -23.80 -30.05
C PHE A 33 -5.41 -24.19 -30.68
N LEU A 34 -4.29 -23.89 -30.03
CA LEU A 34 -2.98 -24.41 -30.37
C LEU A 34 -2.90 -25.91 -30.00
N PRO A 35 -2.39 -26.78 -30.89
CA PRO A 35 -1.76 -26.50 -32.19
C PRO A 35 -2.70 -26.53 -33.42
N GLY A 36 -4.03 -26.57 -33.27
CA GLY A 36 -4.95 -26.41 -34.41
C GLY A 36 -6.38 -26.93 -34.21
N LYS A 37 -6.73 -27.51 -33.04
CA LYS A 37 -8.07 -28.05 -32.79
C LYS A 37 -9.12 -26.95 -32.79
N ILE A 38 -10.24 -27.18 -33.47
CA ILE A 38 -11.35 -26.22 -33.58
C ILE A 38 -12.54 -26.74 -32.78
N TYR A 39 -13.12 -25.89 -31.95
CA TYR A 39 -14.37 -26.16 -31.25
C TYR A 39 -15.36 -25.03 -31.47
N THR A 40 -16.64 -25.38 -31.42
CA THR A 40 -17.74 -24.43 -31.55
C THR A 40 -18.38 -24.20 -30.19
N TYR A 41 -18.50 -22.94 -29.79
CA TYR A 41 -19.12 -22.52 -28.53
C TYR A 41 -20.34 -21.66 -28.81
N ASN A 42 -21.37 -21.79 -27.96
CA ASN A 42 -22.47 -20.82 -27.93
C ASN A 42 -21.92 -19.45 -27.48
N HIS A 43 -22.49 -18.35 -28.01
CA HIS A 43 -22.13 -16.99 -27.60
C HIS A 43 -22.13 -16.79 -26.07
N ALA A 44 -23.08 -17.42 -25.35
CA ALA A 44 -23.19 -17.30 -23.89
C ALA A 44 -22.00 -17.91 -23.13
N ASN A 45 -21.23 -18.79 -23.77
CA ASN A 45 -20.06 -19.44 -23.15
C ASN A 45 -18.73 -18.76 -23.50
N VAL A 46 -18.76 -17.66 -24.25
CA VAL A 46 -17.55 -16.94 -24.69
C VAL A 46 -17.68 -15.47 -24.34
N GLN A 47 -16.81 -15.00 -23.46
CA GLN A 47 -16.64 -13.57 -23.21
C GLN A 47 -15.31 -13.14 -23.83
N TRP A 48 -15.34 -12.10 -24.65
CA TRP A 48 -14.15 -11.62 -25.35
C TRP A 48 -13.96 -10.12 -25.16
N PHE A 49 -13.00 -9.77 -24.31
CA PHE A 49 -12.58 -8.40 -24.05
C PHE A 49 -11.35 -8.06 -24.89
N LYS A 50 -11.25 -6.80 -25.31
CA LYS A 50 -10.22 -6.33 -26.26
C LYS A 50 -9.67 -4.98 -25.81
N ASN A 51 -8.44 -4.69 -26.23
CA ASN A 51 -7.78 -3.39 -26.08
C ASN A 51 -7.76 -2.91 -24.62
N PRO A 52 -7.11 -3.65 -23.71
CA PRO A 52 -7.04 -3.24 -22.32
C PRO A 52 -6.24 -1.94 -22.18
N VAL A 53 -6.53 -1.20 -21.11
CA VAL A 53 -5.64 -0.14 -20.65
C VAL A 53 -4.48 -0.80 -19.91
N SER A 54 -3.25 -0.55 -20.37
CA SER A 54 -2.05 -0.99 -19.66
C SER A 54 -1.71 0.02 -18.57
N LEU A 55 -1.66 -0.42 -17.32
CA LEU A 55 -1.23 0.41 -16.20
C LEU A 55 0.22 0.08 -15.84
N ASP A 56 0.96 1.11 -15.45
CA ASP A 56 2.36 1.00 -15.03
C ASP A 56 2.44 0.48 -13.58
N SER A 57 3.08 -0.67 -13.39
CA SER A 57 3.27 -1.33 -12.10
C SER A 57 4.21 -0.57 -11.16
N ALA A 58 5.06 0.33 -11.68
CA ALA A 58 5.94 1.14 -10.85
C ALA A 58 5.19 2.26 -10.09
N THR A 59 4.07 2.71 -10.66
CA THR A 59 3.24 3.82 -10.15
C THR A 59 1.85 3.36 -9.72
N THR A 60 1.57 2.06 -9.72
CA THR A 60 0.26 1.50 -9.41
C THR A 60 0.41 0.29 -8.48
N VAL A 61 -0.37 0.27 -7.40
CA VAL A 61 -0.44 -0.87 -6.48
C VAL A 61 -1.79 -1.56 -6.63
N VAL A 62 -1.77 -2.88 -6.64
CA VAL A 62 -2.98 -3.71 -6.62
C VAL A 62 -3.16 -4.25 -5.22
N TYR A 63 -4.36 -4.13 -4.67
CA TYR A 63 -4.75 -4.71 -3.39
C TYR A 63 -5.75 -5.84 -3.61
N LYS A 64 -5.59 -6.91 -2.83
CA LYS A 64 -6.56 -7.98 -2.69
C LYS A 64 -6.80 -8.21 -1.21
N ASP A 65 -8.06 -8.18 -0.78
CA ASP A 65 -8.43 -8.33 0.63
C ASP A 65 -7.63 -7.36 1.54
N GLU A 66 -7.51 -6.10 1.09
CA GLU A 66 -6.73 -5.01 1.74
C GLU A 66 -5.21 -5.22 1.81
N GLN A 67 -4.69 -6.34 1.28
CA GLN A 67 -3.26 -6.62 1.23
C GLN A 67 -2.68 -6.27 -0.15
N PRO A 68 -1.51 -5.59 -0.21
CA PRO A 68 -0.85 -5.29 -1.47
C PRO A 68 -0.33 -6.57 -2.14
N VAL A 69 -0.65 -6.73 -3.42
CA VAL A 69 -0.21 -7.84 -4.25
C VAL A 69 1.20 -7.54 -4.76
N SER A 70 2.17 -8.31 -4.28
CA SER A 70 3.59 -8.15 -4.65
C SER A 70 3.95 -8.84 -5.97
N GLY A 71 5.01 -8.35 -6.62
CA GLY A 71 5.60 -8.98 -7.81
C GLY A 71 4.77 -8.83 -9.08
N VAL A 72 3.88 -7.84 -9.14
CA VAL A 72 3.14 -7.48 -10.35
C VAL A 72 4.08 -6.71 -11.28
N ASP A 73 4.23 -7.20 -12.50
CA ASP A 73 5.06 -6.59 -13.55
C ASP A 73 4.21 -5.77 -14.52
N LYS A 74 3.05 -6.28 -14.91
CA LYS A 74 2.13 -5.59 -15.83
C LYS A 74 0.67 -5.79 -15.40
N ILE A 75 -0.12 -4.73 -15.54
CA ILE A 75 -1.56 -4.73 -15.24
C ILE A 75 -2.31 -4.37 -16.51
N LEU A 76 -3.20 -5.25 -16.96
CA LEU A 76 -4.08 -5.02 -18.10
C LEU A 76 -5.52 -4.90 -17.61
N ASP A 77 -6.09 -3.70 -17.72
CA ASP A 77 -7.47 -3.42 -17.34
C ASP A 77 -8.41 -3.54 -18.54
N PHE A 78 -9.28 -4.54 -18.51
CA PHE A 78 -10.37 -4.76 -19.48
C PHE A 78 -11.72 -4.28 -18.92
N GLU A 79 -11.73 -3.30 -18.03
CA GLU A 79 -12.88 -2.73 -17.31
C GLU A 79 -13.55 -3.71 -16.34
N GLU A 80 -14.15 -4.79 -16.84
CA GLU A 80 -14.81 -5.80 -16.02
C GLU A 80 -13.81 -6.79 -15.41
N TYR A 81 -12.73 -7.07 -16.13
CA TYR A 81 -11.67 -7.98 -15.71
C TYR A 81 -10.31 -7.31 -15.77
N LYS A 82 -9.43 -7.71 -14.87
CA LYS A 82 -8.05 -7.26 -14.81
C LYS A 82 -7.15 -8.47 -14.90
N ARG A 83 -6.15 -8.42 -15.78
CA ARG A 83 -5.10 -9.43 -15.85
C ARG A 83 -3.84 -8.88 -15.20
N LEU A 84 -3.36 -9.56 -14.18
CA LEU A 84 -2.04 -9.32 -13.58
C LEU A 84 -1.04 -10.28 -14.19
N CYS A 85 0.04 -9.73 -14.74
CA CYS A 85 1.22 -10.47 -15.15
C CYS A 85 2.29 -10.25 -14.08
N PHE A 86 2.81 -11.34 -13.53
CA PHE A 86 3.82 -11.32 -12.49
C PHE A 86 5.22 -11.43 -13.09
N VAL A 87 6.23 -10.95 -12.37
CA VAL A 87 7.65 -11.02 -12.80
C VAL A 87 8.11 -12.46 -13.07
N THR A 88 7.45 -13.44 -12.44
CA THR A 88 7.70 -14.87 -12.63
C THR A 88 7.18 -15.41 -13.98
N GLY A 89 6.45 -14.60 -14.74
CA GLY A 89 5.71 -15.01 -15.93
C GLY A 89 4.32 -15.60 -15.63
N TYR A 90 4.00 -15.84 -14.35
CA TYR A 90 2.65 -16.24 -13.94
C TYR A 90 1.63 -15.15 -14.27
N LYS A 91 0.42 -15.56 -14.64
CA LYS A 91 -0.67 -14.66 -15.01
C LYS A 91 -1.92 -15.05 -14.27
N LYS A 92 -2.67 -14.05 -13.83
CA LYS A 92 -3.95 -14.29 -13.18
C LYS A 92 -4.96 -13.22 -13.56
N VAL A 93 -6.17 -13.68 -13.85
CA VAL A 93 -7.31 -12.81 -14.13
C VAL A 93 -8.16 -12.70 -12.88
N TYR A 94 -8.56 -11.47 -12.58
CA TYR A 94 -9.46 -11.11 -11.50
C TYR A 94 -10.64 -10.35 -12.10
N HIS A 95 -11.83 -10.59 -11.57
CA HIS A 95 -12.96 -9.70 -11.78
C HIS A 95 -12.72 -8.36 -11.06
N ARG A 96 -13.29 -7.27 -11.57
CA ARG A 96 -13.11 -5.90 -11.03
C ARG A 96 -13.43 -5.72 -9.56
N ASN A 97 -14.27 -6.59 -9.00
CA ASN A 97 -14.69 -6.52 -7.59
C ASN A 97 -13.81 -7.37 -6.66
N GLU A 98 -12.88 -8.16 -7.20
CA GLU A 98 -11.98 -9.00 -6.39
C GLU A 98 -10.69 -8.27 -5.98
N ILE A 99 -10.37 -7.16 -6.65
CA ILE A 99 -9.15 -6.39 -6.42
C ILE A 99 -9.43 -4.89 -6.50
N THR A 100 -8.63 -4.12 -5.79
CA THR A 100 -8.60 -2.65 -5.88
C THR A 100 -7.29 -2.23 -6.53
N ILE A 101 -7.35 -1.24 -7.40
CA ILE A 101 -6.16 -0.66 -8.04
C ILE A 101 -6.04 0.79 -7.56
N GLU A 102 -4.89 1.12 -6.99
CA GLU A 102 -4.59 2.47 -6.50
C GLU A 102 -3.38 3.03 -7.25
N SER A 103 -3.60 4.13 -7.95
CA SER A 103 -2.53 4.88 -8.64
C SER A 103 -1.82 5.82 -7.67
N SER A 104 -0.52 5.99 -7.87
CA SER A 104 0.32 6.91 -7.09
C SER A 104 -0.18 8.34 -7.20
N CYS A 105 -0.09 9.12 -6.11
CA CYS A 105 -0.31 10.57 -6.18
C CYS A 105 0.73 11.27 -7.08
N LEU A 106 1.87 10.63 -7.34
CA LEU A 106 2.92 11.13 -8.23
C LEU A 106 2.52 11.14 -9.72
N ASN A 107 1.36 10.58 -10.08
CA ASN A 107 0.80 10.76 -11.43
C ASN A 107 0.25 12.17 -11.65
N ASN A 108 0.02 12.94 -10.56
CA ASN A 108 -0.25 14.36 -10.64
C ASN A 108 1.07 15.14 -10.84
N PRO A 109 1.18 15.98 -11.89
CA PRO A 109 2.42 16.72 -12.18
C PRO A 109 2.90 17.64 -11.04
N ASP A 110 1.99 18.29 -10.31
CA ASP A 110 2.34 19.20 -9.22
C ASP A 110 2.91 18.42 -8.03
N ALA A 111 2.25 17.32 -7.66
CA ALA A 111 2.74 16.41 -6.62
C ALA A 111 4.10 15.81 -6.99
N HIS A 112 4.27 15.40 -8.25
CA HIS A 112 5.53 14.89 -8.79
C HIS A 112 6.65 15.92 -8.70
N ASN A 113 6.40 17.14 -9.17
CA ASN A 113 7.38 18.22 -9.15
C ASN A 113 7.78 18.60 -7.72
N CYS A 114 6.81 18.65 -6.80
CA CYS A 114 7.07 18.87 -5.38
C CYS A 114 7.96 17.77 -4.79
N PHE A 115 7.63 16.50 -5.08
CA PHE A 115 8.42 15.37 -4.59
C PHE A 115 9.86 15.38 -5.13
N GLU A 116 10.03 15.63 -6.44
CA GLU A 116 11.36 15.73 -7.05
C GLU A 116 12.15 16.92 -6.49
N TYR A 117 11.50 18.03 -6.17
CA TYR A 117 12.15 19.13 -5.45
C TYR A 117 12.64 18.71 -4.07
N LEU A 118 11.79 18.06 -3.26
CA LEU A 118 12.18 17.56 -1.93
C LEU A 118 13.32 16.54 -2.01
N LYS A 119 13.32 15.68 -3.03
CA LYS A 119 14.40 14.71 -3.31
C LYS A 119 15.72 15.36 -3.66
N LYS A 120 15.70 16.45 -4.44
CA LYS A 120 16.90 17.26 -4.73
C LYS A 120 17.39 17.97 -3.48
N LEU A 121 16.50 18.55 -2.67
CA LEU A 121 16.88 19.16 -1.39
C LEU A 121 17.51 18.17 -0.42
N ALA A 122 16.97 16.95 -0.32
CA ALA A 122 17.51 15.89 0.54
C ALA A 122 18.97 15.56 0.20
N ALA A 123 19.37 15.67 -1.08
CA ALA A 123 20.75 15.46 -1.51
C ALA A 123 21.72 16.57 -1.04
N VAL A 124 21.21 17.77 -0.75
CA VAL A 124 22.01 18.94 -0.36
C VAL A 124 22.05 19.12 1.16
N ILE A 125 20.94 18.86 1.86
CA ILE A 125 20.77 19.20 3.28
C ILE A 125 21.14 18.04 4.22
N GLY A 126 21.04 16.79 3.76
CA GLY A 126 21.23 15.62 4.62
C GLY A 126 22.67 15.38 5.04
N ASP A 127 22.85 14.82 6.23
CA ASP A 127 24.14 14.27 6.66
C ASP A 127 24.60 13.24 5.63
N LYS A 128 25.83 13.43 5.17
CA LYS A 128 26.44 12.57 4.16
C LYS A 128 27.28 11.51 4.84
N ASP A 129 27.22 10.29 4.31
CA ASP A 129 28.13 9.22 4.72
C ASP A 129 29.56 9.47 4.22
N GLU A 130 30.48 8.57 4.56
CA GLU A 130 31.89 8.62 4.14
C GLU A 130 32.06 8.61 2.60
N GLU A 131 31.02 8.24 1.85
CA GLU A 131 30.99 8.23 0.39
C GLU A 131 30.24 9.44 -0.21
N ASP A 132 30.01 10.50 0.57
CA ASP A 132 29.32 11.74 0.17
C ASP A 132 27.84 11.52 -0.23
N ARG A 133 27.21 10.41 0.21
CA ARG A 133 25.81 10.10 -0.12
C ARG A 133 24.89 10.46 1.05
N SER A 134 23.89 11.30 0.78
CA SER A 134 22.83 11.64 1.76
C SER A 134 21.91 10.44 2.00
N PHE A 135 21.75 10.04 3.27
CA PHE A 135 20.82 8.97 3.67
C PHE A 135 19.39 9.24 3.18
N LEU A 136 18.87 10.45 3.42
CA LEU A 136 17.52 10.82 3.00
C LEU A 136 17.34 10.76 1.48
N SER A 137 18.37 11.15 0.72
CA SER A 137 18.35 11.06 -0.74
C SER A 137 18.26 9.61 -1.22
N LYS A 138 18.97 8.68 -0.57
CA LYS A 138 18.87 7.24 -0.85
C LYS A 138 17.50 6.68 -0.53
N GLU A 139 16.86 7.10 0.56
CA GLU A 139 15.52 6.62 0.89
C GLU A 139 14.46 7.17 -0.07
N TYR A 140 14.55 8.44 -0.45
CA TYR A 140 13.61 9.02 -1.42
C TYR A 140 13.75 8.42 -2.81
N SER A 141 14.94 7.97 -3.23
CA SER A 141 15.11 7.34 -4.54
C SER A 141 14.45 5.97 -4.65
N LYS A 142 14.17 5.29 -3.52
CA LYS A 142 13.44 4.02 -3.46
C LYS A 142 11.92 4.19 -3.58
N LEU A 143 11.40 5.41 -3.37
CA LEU A 143 9.96 5.69 -3.40
C LEU A 143 9.51 6.03 -4.84
N SER A 144 9.05 5.02 -5.57
CA SER A 144 8.41 5.20 -6.89
C SER A 144 6.89 5.41 -6.80
N TYR A 145 6.30 5.01 -5.67
CA TYR A 145 4.87 5.04 -5.42
C TYR A 145 4.59 5.74 -4.08
N ILE A 146 3.61 6.63 -4.08
CA ILE A 146 3.10 7.28 -2.87
C ILE A 146 1.58 7.14 -2.89
N SER A 147 1.03 6.45 -1.88
CA SER A 147 -0.42 6.26 -1.79
C SER A 147 -1.11 7.62 -1.62
N PRO A 148 -2.17 7.92 -2.39
CA PRO A 148 -2.99 9.11 -2.22
C PRO A 148 -3.60 9.26 -0.82
N SER A 149 -3.75 8.16 -0.08
CA SER A 149 -4.27 8.16 1.29
C SER A 149 -3.19 8.44 2.35
N SER A 150 -1.93 8.50 1.96
CA SER A 150 -0.80 8.76 2.88
C SER A 150 -0.73 10.22 3.33
N VAL A 151 -0.12 10.44 4.49
CA VAL A 151 0.22 11.79 4.98
C VAL A 151 1.14 12.52 3.99
N MET A 152 2.07 11.81 3.34
CA MET A 152 2.99 12.41 2.37
C MET A 152 2.26 13.01 1.18
N ALA A 153 1.17 12.38 0.71
CA ALA A 153 0.35 12.93 -0.37
C ALA A 153 -0.23 14.31 -0.02
N LEU A 154 -0.60 14.55 1.24
CA LEU A 154 -1.10 15.86 1.72
C LEU A 154 -0.03 16.96 1.64
N TYR A 155 1.24 16.63 1.85
CA TYR A 155 2.35 17.58 1.69
C TYR A 155 2.67 17.86 0.22
N LEU A 156 2.58 16.83 -0.63
CA LEU A 156 2.90 16.95 -2.05
C LEU A 156 1.81 17.68 -2.83
N SER A 157 0.54 17.47 -2.45
CA SER A 157 -0.62 18.11 -3.06
C SER A 157 -1.58 18.55 -1.97
N PRO A 158 -1.40 19.77 -1.42
CA PRO A 158 -2.24 20.28 -0.34
C PRO A 158 -3.72 20.31 -0.72
N THR A 159 -4.54 19.58 0.01
CA THR A 159 -6.00 19.64 -0.07
C THR A 159 -6.57 20.19 1.24
N THR A 160 -7.87 20.49 1.26
CA THR A 160 -8.57 20.78 2.51
C THR A 160 -8.39 19.59 3.47
N ILE A 161 -7.87 19.85 4.66
CA ILE A 161 -7.73 18.83 5.70
C ILE A 161 -9.10 18.71 6.36
N ASP A 162 -9.80 17.61 6.06
CA ASP A 162 -11.03 17.30 6.76
C ASP A 162 -10.73 17.04 8.24
N SER A 163 -11.35 17.83 9.11
CA SER A 163 -11.38 17.50 10.54
C SER A 163 -12.15 16.19 10.72
N PRO A 164 -11.67 15.25 11.55
CA PRO A 164 -12.42 14.03 11.81
C PRO A 164 -13.83 14.38 12.32
N GLN A 165 -14.85 13.85 11.65
CA GLN A 165 -16.27 14.13 11.97
C GLN A 165 -16.68 13.59 13.35
N TYR A 166 -15.94 12.62 13.89
CA TYR A 166 -16.15 12.03 15.20
C TYR A 166 -14.87 12.09 16.03
N ARG A 167 -14.90 12.85 17.12
CA ARG A 167 -13.86 12.76 18.16
C ARG A 167 -14.11 11.52 18.99
N GLN A 168 -13.23 10.54 18.88
CA GLN A 168 -13.26 9.39 19.78
C GLN A 168 -12.99 9.87 21.20
N MET A 169 -13.71 9.34 22.18
CA MET A 169 -13.42 9.61 23.59
C MET A 169 -12.26 8.69 24.01
N PRO A 170 -11.03 9.20 24.15
CA PRO A 170 -9.89 8.32 24.35
C PRO A 170 -9.88 7.77 25.76
N ILE A 171 -9.41 6.54 25.91
CA ILE A 171 -9.12 5.97 27.22
C ILE A 171 -7.65 6.16 27.57
N PHE A 172 -7.32 6.06 28.86
CA PHE A 172 -5.97 6.23 29.35
C PHE A 172 -5.63 5.17 30.41
N PRO A 173 -5.37 3.92 30.00
CA PRO A 173 -5.10 2.83 30.94
C PRO A 173 -3.72 2.97 31.62
N PHE A 174 -2.85 3.85 31.12
CA PHE A 174 -1.54 4.13 31.70
C PHE A 174 -1.51 5.53 32.32
N GLY A 175 -0.79 5.67 33.45
CA GLY A 175 -0.70 6.95 34.17
C GLY A 175 -0.25 8.10 33.28
N PHE A 176 -0.92 9.25 33.43
CA PHE A 176 -0.69 10.45 32.63
C PHE A 176 -0.85 11.73 33.48
N ASN A 177 -0.25 12.82 33.02
CA ASN A 177 -0.58 14.18 33.46
C ASN A 177 -1.37 14.94 32.38
N LEU A 178 -1.83 16.16 32.68
CA LEU A 178 -2.67 16.94 31.77
C LEU A 178 -2.00 17.24 30.41
N SER A 179 -0.69 17.48 30.38
CA SER A 179 0.00 17.75 29.11
C SER A 179 0.14 16.49 28.27
N GLN A 180 0.43 15.34 28.88
CA GLN A 180 0.47 14.04 28.21
C GLN A 180 -0.92 13.62 27.69
N LYS A 181 -1.99 13.88 28.45
CA LYS A 181 -3.37 13.67 28.00
C LYS A 181 -3.66 14.47 26.74
N SER A 182 -3.40 15.78 26.77
CA SER A 182 -3.61 16.65 25.61
C SER A 182 -2.77 16.22 24.40
N ALA A 183 -1.53 15.77 24.62
CA ALA A 183 -0.67 15.28 23.56
C ALA A 183 -1.22 14.01 22.90
N ALA A 184 -1.69 13.04 23.69
CA ALA A 184 -2.32 11.83 23.17
C ALA A 184 -3.66 12.11 22.47
N GLU A 185 -4.49 13.00 23.04
CA GLU A 185 -5.74 13.43 22.39
C GLU A 185 -5.48 14.05 21.02
N LYS A 186 -4.46 14.91 20.89
CA LYS A 186 -4.05 15.46 19.59
C LYS A 186 -3.55 14.38 18.65
N ALA A 187 -2.70 13.45 19.12
CA ALA A 187 -2.20 12.36 18.29
C ALA A 187 -3.30 11.46 17.72
N LEU A 188 -4.40 11.26 18.46
CA LEU A 188 -5.53 10.44 18.02
C LEU A 188 -6.49 11.16 17.06
N ASN A 189 -6.49 12.50 17.05
CA ASN A 189 -7.44 13.30 16.27
C ASN A 189 -6.80 14.06 15.10
N GLU A 190 -5.47 14.18 15.06
CA GLU A 190 -4.75 14.86 14.00
C GLU A 190 -4.06 13.88 13.06
N ARG A 191 -3.89 14.24 11.78
CA ARG A 191 -3.16 13.40 10.81
C ARG A 191 -1.67 13.27 11.15
N ILE A 192 -1.11 14.26 11.84
CA ILE A 192 0.28 14.33 12.29
C ILE A 192 0.32 15.02 13.64
N SER A 193 1.06 14.46 14.58
CA SER A 193 1.36 15.11 15.85
C SER A 193 2.83 14.99 16.18
N VAL A 194 3.47 16.13 16.47
CA VAL A 194 4.82 16.18 17.01
C VAL A 194 4.73 16.41 18.51
N ILE A 195 5.18 15.44 19.29
CA ILE A 195 5.14 15.49 20.75
C ILE A 195 6.57 15.53 21.28
N GLU A 196 6.93 16.66 21.89
CA GLU A 196 8.21 16.83 22.54
C GLU A 196 8.07 16.65 24.06
N GLY A 197 9.05 16.00 24.67
CA GLY A 197 9.10 15.82 26.12
C GLY A 197 10.54 15.72 26.61
N PRO A 198 10.97 16.54 27.60
CA PRO A 198 12.27 16.41 28.24
C PRO A 198 12.57 14.98 28.77
N PRO A 199 13.83 14.67 29.12
CA PRO A 199 14.15 13.41 29.79
C PRO A 199 13.31 13.22 31.06
N GLY A 200 12.82 12.00 31.29
CA GLY A 200 12.02 11.67 32.48
C GLY A 200 10.54 12.09 32.44
N THR A 201 10.05 12.80 31.40
CA THR A 201 8.65 13.27 31.34
C THR A 201 7.64 12.21 30.86
N GLY A 202 7.93 10.92 31.07
CA GLY A 202 6.96 9.84 30.82
C GLY A 202 6.53 9.63 29.37
N LYS A 203 7.35 9.98 28.37
CA LYS A 203 7.05 9.79 26.92
C LYS A 203 6.51 8.40 26.59
N THR A 204 7.09 7.35 27.18
CA THR A 204 6.64 5.97 27.00
C THR A 204 5.18 5.77 27.41
N GLN A 205 4.69 6.44 28.46
CA GLN A 205 3.29 6.33 28.87
C GLN A 205 2.35 7.01 27.87
N THR A 206 2.76 8.13 27.27
CA THR A 206 2.02 8.76 26.18
C THR A 206 1.92 7.83 24.97
N ILE A 207 3.03 7.20 24.57
CA ILE A 207 3.05 6.22 23.47
C ILE A 207 2.10 5.04 23.76
N LEU A 208 2.15 4.47 24.97
CA LEU A 208 1.29 3.35 25.35
C LEU A 208 -0.20 3.72 25.39
N ASN A 209 -0.53 4.94 25.82
CA ASN A 209 -1.91 5.42 25.77
C ASN A 209 -2.41 5.60 24.32
N ILE A 210 -1.56 6.04 23.39
CA ILE A 210 -1.91 6.11 21.96
C ILE A 210 -2.17 4.70 21.41
N ILE A 211 -1.22 3.77 21.64
CA ILE A 211 -1.33 2.37 21.22
C ILE A 211 -2.60 1.71 21.75
N ALA A 212 -2.91 1.89 23.04
CA ALA A 212 -4.10 1.30 23.64
C ALA A 212 -5.40 1.75 22.95
N ASN A 213 -5.46 3.02 22.54
CA ASN A 213 -6.62 3.51 21.80
C ASN A 213 -6.67 2.95 20.38
N ALA A 214 -5.56 2.77 19.69
CA ALA A 214 -5.59 2.16 18.37
C ALA A 214 -6.03 0.68 18.40
N VAL A 215 -5.48 -0.11 19.32
CA VAL A 215 -5.87 -1.51 19.51
C VAL A 215 -7.36 -1.65 19.83
N LEU A 216 -7.89 -0.81 20.74
CA LEU A 216 -9.32 -0.82 21.08
C LEU A 216 -10.25 -0.43 19.94
N ASN A 217 -9.72 0.20 18.90
CA ASN A 217 -10.49 0.61 17.72
C ASN A 217 -10.20 -0.31 16.52
N ASP A 218 -9.69 -1.51 16.76
CA ASP A 218 -9.34 -2.51 15.74
C ASP A 218 -8.40 -1.94 14.66
N LYS A 219 -7.52 -1.01 15.05
CA LYS A 219 -6.51 -0.41 14.16
C LYS A 219 -5.18 -1.11 14.34
N THR A 220 -4.51 -1.36 13.22
CA THR A 220 -3.11 -1.76 13.21
C THR A 220 -2.20 -0.56 13.46
N GLU A 221 -1.23 -0.70 14.36
CA GLU A 221 -0.21 0.32 14.60
C GLU A 221 1.21 -0.21 14.38
N ALA A 222 2.10 0.70 13.98
CA ALA A 222 3.52 0.44 13.79
C ALA A 222 4.35 1.39 14.66
N VAL A 223 5.14 0.83 15.58
CA VAL A 223 6.08 1.60 16.42
C VAL A 223 7.49 1.40 15.89
N VAL A 224 8.15 2.50 15.52
CA VAL A 224 9.52 2.51 15.00
C VAL A 224 10.43 3.40 15.83
N SER A 225 11.70 3.01 15.96
CA SER A 225 12.72 3.85 16.57
C SER A 225 14.10 3.51 16.01
N ASN A 226 14.95 4.53 15.90
CA ASN A 226 16.38 4.40 15.63
C ASN A 226 17.17 3.96 16.88
N ASN A 227 16.50 3.78 18.02
CA ASN A 227 17.11 3.30 19.25
C ASN A 227 16.34 2.07 19.75
N ASN A 228 16.95 0.90 19.62
CA ASN A 228 16.38 -0.38 20.02
C ASN A 228 15.95 -0.43 21.50
N SER A 229 16.54 0.40 22.38
CA SER A 229 16.10 0.48 23.78
C SER A 229 14.72 1.15 23.95
N ALA A 230 14.36 2.09 23.07
CA ALA A 230 13.07 2.80 23.16
C ALA A 230 11.90 1.88 22.82
N THR A 231 12.03 1.08 21.77
CA THR A 231 11.06 0.05 21.38
C THR A 231 11.04 -1.12 22.35
N ALA A 232 12.18 -1.58 22.86
CA ALA A 232 12.22 -2.64 23.88
C ALA A 232 11.42 -2.25 25.14
N ASN A 233 11.55 -0.99 25.60
CA ASN A 233 10.78 -0.47 26.73
C ASN A 233 9.26 -0.42 26.48
N VAL A 234 8.84 -0.15 25.23
CA VAL A 234 7.43 -0.21 24.84
C VAL A 234 6.96 -1.66 24.81
N LEU A 235 7.77 -2.56 24.21
CA LEU A 235 7.50 -3.99 24.08
C LEU A 235 7.31 -4.67 25.44
N GLU A 236 8.24 -4.48 26.37
CA GLU A 236 8.19 -5.07 27.71
C GLU A 236 6.91 -4.66 28.43
N LYS A 237 6.49 -3.40 28.26
CA LYS A 237 5.25 -2.90 28.83
C LYS A 237 4.03 -3.53 28.14
N LEU A 238 3.98 -3.62 26.82
CA LEU A 238 2.88 -4.27 26.10
C LEU A 238 2.73 -5.75 26.47
N GLN A 239 3.84 -6.49 26.59
CA GLN A 239 3.86 -7.88 27.05
C GLN A 239 3.25 -8.05 28.44
N LYS A 240 3.51 -7.11 29.35
CA LYS A 240 2.95 -7.15 30.70
C LYS A 240 1.41 -7.05 30.72
N TYR A 241 0.81 -6.48 29.68
CA TYR A 241 -0.64 -6.31 29.56
C TYR A 241 -1.28 -7.26 28.54
N ASP A 242 -0.55 -8.31 28.12
CA ASP A 242 -1.05 -9.38 27.23
C ASP A 242 -1.60 -8.84 25.88
N VAL A 243 -0.98 -7.76 25.37
CA VAL A 243 -1.30 -7.22 24.04
C VAL A 243 -0.55 -8.05 23.00
N GLU A 244 -1.27 -8.63 22.02
CA GLU A 244 -0.65 -9.34 20.91
C GLU A 244 0.08 -8.37 19.97
N PHE A 245 1.31 -8.73 19.58
CA PHE A 245 2.10 -7.95 18.63
C PHE A 245 3.07 -8.83 17.85
N TYR A 246 3.49 -8.34 16.69
CA TYR A 246 4.60 -8.86 15.90
C TYR A 246 5.80 -7.94 16.08
N SER A 247 6.96 -8.48 16.45
CA SER A 247 8.20 -7.69 16.60
C SER A 247 9.26 -8.18 15.62
N ALA A 248 9.92 -7.22 14.95
CA ALA A 248 11.02 -7.48 14.03
C ALA A 248 12.22 -6.62 14.43
N PRO A 249 13.17 -7.14 15.23
CA PRO A 249 14.44 -6.46 15.48
C PRO A 249 15.31 -6.57 14.22
N HIS A 250 15.60 -5.45 13.55
CA HIS A 250 16.54 -5.47 12.43
C HIS A 250 17.97 -5.36 12.96
N CYS A 251 18.89 -6.14 12.38
CA CYS A 251 20.27 -6.29 12.85
C CYS A 251 21.15 -5.04 12.62
N GLN A 252 20.57 -3.95 12.11
CA GLN A 252 21.19 -2.63 11.95
C GLN A 252 20.16 -1.56 12.43
N ASP A 253 20.28 -1.16 13.69
CA ASP A 253 19.79 0.06 14.35
C ASP A 253 18.31 0.48 14.28
N THR A 254 17.42 -0.26 13.62
CA THR A 254 15.98 0.03 13.59
C THR A 254 15.14 -1.18 13.99
N SER A 255 14.18 -0.96 14.86
CA SER A 255 13.23 -1.98 15.31
C SER A 255 11.79 -1.56 15.02
N LEU A 256 10.98 -2.50 14.53
CA LEU A 256 9.56 -2.32 14.23
C LEU A 256 8.72 -3.23 15.11
N ILE A 257 7.69 -2.68 15.72
CA ILE A 257 6.63 -3.43 16.41
C ILE A 257 5.33 -3.17 15.65
N LYS A 258 4.72 -4.20 15.07
CA LYS A 258 3.39 -4.15 14.47
C LYS A 258 2.39 -4.72 15.46
N ILE A 259 1.39 -3.94 15.82
CA ILE A 259 0.34 -4.31 16.78
C ILE A 259 -0.95 -4.47 15.97
N SER A 260 -1.64 -5.59 16.15
CA SER A 260 -2.85 -5.98 15.40
C SER A 260 -3.95 -6.42 16.33
#